data_AF-A0A6B2T2E8-F1
#
_entry.id   AF-A0A6B2T2E8-F1
#
_cell.length_a   1.000
_cell.length_b   1.000
_cell.length_c   1.000
_cell.angle_alpha   90.00
_cell.angle_beta   90.00
_cell.angle_gamma   90.00
#
_symmetry.space_group_name_H-M   'P 1'
#
loop_
_entity.id
_entity.type
_entity.pdbx_description
1 polymer ?
#
loop_
_entity_poly.entity_id
_entity_poly.type
_entity_poly.pdbx_seq_one_letter_code
_entity_poly.pdbx_strand_id
1 'polypeptide(L)'
;QTSFAALGPAAATITAGHARDCRLGERSPLARLEKAGARVLLLGAGYDACTSFHLAEYRVPGPEEENSFAAMTSRGRVWKTVRERSISEEGFAELGAAFEKDSEVVRGFVGAAESRLFPVADAVAYAERWLATNRPAHPDPQGRP
;
A
#
# COMPACT_ATOMS: atom_id res chain seq x y z
N GLN A 1 -5.59 0.52 -12.21
CA GLN A 1 -6.76 -0.18 -11.65
C GLN A 1 -7.07 0.31 -10.24
N THR A 2 -6.06 0.55 -9.42
CA THR A 2 -6.21 1.16 -8.08
C THR A 2 -6.49 2.67 -8.18
N SER A 3 -7.53 3.13 -7.48
CA SER A 3 -7.87 4.56 -7.34
C SER A 3 -8.16 4.88 -5.88
N PHE A 4 -8.02 6.14 -5.49
CA PHE A 4 -8.41 6.65 -4.18
C PHE A 4 -9.49 7.71 -4.34
N ALA A 5 -10.44 7.73 -3.41
CA ALA A 5 -11.36 8.84 -3.21
C ALA A 5 -10.96 9.58 -1.93
N ALA A 6 -11.13 10.90 -1.93
CA ALA A 6 -10.84 11.73 -0.77
C ALA A 6 -11.88 12.84 -0.64
N LEU A 7 -12.16 13.23 0.60
CA LEU A 7 -13.06 14.33 0.94
C LEU A 7 -12.40 15.19 2.01
N GLY A 8 -12.41 16.51 1.81
CA GLY A 8 -11.84 17.49 2.74
C GLY A 8 -10.84 18.43 2.06
N PRO A 9 -10.25 19.38 2.83
CA PRO A 9 -9.43 20.46 2.27
C PRO A 9 -8.21 19.99 1.46
N ALA A 10 -7.63 18.84 1.82
CA ALA A 10 -6.47 18.26 1.15
C ALA A 10 -6.83 17.25 0.03
N ALA A 11 -8.12 17.01 -0.25
CA ALA A 11 -8.55 15.92 -1.14
C ALA A 11 -7.96 16.01 -2.55
N ALA A 12 -7.95 17.20 -3.15
CA ALA A 12 -7.37 17.43 -4.47
C ALA A 12 -5.87 17.15 -4.46
N THR A 13 -5.15 17.63 -3.43
CA THR A 13 -3.70 17.41 -3.29
C THR A 13 -3.34 15.94 -3.11
N ILE A 14 -4.10 15.20 -2.30
CA ILE A 14 -3.86 13.78 -2.03
C ILE A 14 -4.06 12.95 -3.30
N THR A 15 -5.14 13.21 -4.04
CA THR A 15 -5.53 12.39 -5.20
C THR A 15 -4.92 12.82 -6.54
N ALA A 16 -4.33 14.03 -6.61
CA ALA A 16 -3.72 14.54 -7.83
C ALA A 16 -2.58 13.67 -8.36
N GLY A 17 -2.45 13.60 -9.69
CA GLY A 17 -1.25 13.04 -10.34
C GLY A 17 -0.93 11.59 -9.95
N HIS A 18 -1.94 10.74 -9.73
CA HIS A 18 -1.72 9.31 -9.52
C HIS A 18 -1.16 8.68 -10.79
N ALA A 19 0.10 8.26 -10.73
CA ALA A 19 0.80 7.66 -11.87
C ALA A 19 0.20 6.29 -12.22
N ARG A 20 0.05 6.00 -13.51
CA ARG A 20 -0.61 4.78 -14.00
C ARG A 20 0.26 3.51 -13.89
N ASP A 21 1.56 3.71 -13.76
CA ASP A 21 2.64 2.73 -13.60
C ASP A 21 3.13 2.66 -12.13
N CYS A 22 2.32 3.13 -11.19
CA CYS A 22 2.62 3.08 -9.76
C CYS A 22 1.31 3.01 -8.97
N ARG A 23 0.81 1.80 -8.72
CA ARG A 23 -0.46 1.62 -7.99
C ARG A 23 -0.42 2.24 -6.59
N LEU A 24 0.60 1.93 -5.80
CA LEU A 24 0.65 2.21 -4.35
C LEU A 24 2.00 2.71 -3.83
N GLY A 25 2.96 2.99 -4.72
CA GLY A 25 4.29 3.49 -4.35
C GLY A 25 4.38 5.02 -4.25
N GLU A 26 5.59 5.55 -4.42
CA GLU A 26 5.94 6.97 -4.21
C GLU A 26 5.14 7.97 -5.06
N ARG A 27 4.61 7.55 -6.22
CA ARG A 27 3.80 8.41 -7.11
C ARG A 27 2.29 8.20 -6.95
N SER A 28 1.88 7.60 -5.84
CA SER A 28 0.48 7.31 -5.52
C SER A 28 -0.08 8.23 -4.41
N PRO A 29 -1.41 8.31 -4.25
CA PRO A 29 -2.04 8.96 -3.10
C PRO A 29 -1.58 8.41 -1.74
N LEU A 30 -1.18 7.14 -1.67
CA LEU A 30 -0.77 6.50 -0.41
C LEU A 30 0.52 7.13 0.15
N ALA A 31 1.52 7.38 -0.70
CA ALA A 31 2.73 8.11 -0.31
C ALA A 31 2.44 9.55 0.13
N ARG A 32 1.42 10.20 -0.47
CA ARG A 32 0.99 11.54 -0.04
C ARG A 32 0.28 11.52 1.30
N LEU A 33 -0.50 10.49 1.60
CA LEU A 33 -1.12 10.29 2.91
C LEU A 33 -0.06 10.12 3.99
N GLU A 34 0.95 9.29 3.73
CA GLU A 34 2.10 9.14 4.64
C GLU A 34 2.79 10.48 4.89
N LYS A 35 3.17 11.21 3.83
CA LYS A 35 3.81 12.52 3.94
C LYS A 35 2.96 13.56 4.69
N ALA A 36 1.65 13.47 4.60
CA ALA A 36 0.71 14.35 5.28
C ALA A 36 0.50 14.00 6.77
N GLY A 37 1.17 12.97 7.29
CA GLY A 37 0.98 12.51 8.67
C GLY A 37 -0.40 11.88 8.90
N ALA A 38 -0.98 11.28 7.86
CA ALA A 38 -2.29 10.66 7.96
C ALA A 38 -2.29 9.43 8.90
N ARG A 39 -3.50 9.03 9.31
CA ARG A 39 -3.75 7.83 10.09
C ARG A 39 -4.61 6.84 9.30
N VAL A 40 -4.39 5.55 9.53
CA VAL A 40 -5.23 4.45 9.04
C VAL A 40 -6.26 4.12 10.10
N LEU A 41 -7.52 3.99 9.69
CA LEU A 41 -8.59 3.40 10.50
C LEU A 41 -8.98 2.06 9.86
N LEU A 42 -8.75 0.95 10.56
CA LEU A 42 -9.35 -0.33 10.24
C LEU A 42 -10.65 -0.44 11.01
N LEU A 43 -11.79 -0.31 10.32
CA LEU A 43 -13.12 -0.31 10.91
C LEU A 43 -13.79 -1.67 10.64
N GLY A 44 -13.73 -2.59 11.60
CA GLY A 44 -14.22 -3.97 11.42
C GLY A 44 -13.38 -4.81 10.43
N ALA A 45 -12.27 -4.26 9.94
CA ALA A 45 -11.34 -4.93 9.04
C ALA A 45 -10.09 -5.40 9.78
N GLY A 46 -9.48 -6.47 9.28
CA GLY A 46 -8.18 -6.94 9.71
C GLY A 46 -7.03 -6.23 8.99
N TYR A 47 -5.80 -6.59 9.39
CA TYR A 47 -4.59 -6.05 8.78
C TYR A 47 -4.31 -6.58 7.36
N ASP A 48 -4.94 -7.69 6.97
CA ASP A 48 -4.97 -8.20 5.60
C ASP A 48 -5.49 -7.15 4.60
N ALA A 49 -6.39 -6.27 5.03
CA ALA A 49 -6.90 -5.16 4.22
C ALA A 49 -6.08 -3.86 4.33
N CYS A 50 -4.95 -3.86 5.05
CA CYS A 50 -4.16 -2.64 5.31
C CYS A 50 -3.31 -2.25 4.09
N THR A 51 -3.91 -1.47 3.18
CA THR A 51 -3.25 -1.00 1.95
C THR A 51 -1.94 -0.25 2.21
N SER A 52 -1.77 0.36 3.39
CA SER A 52 -0.55 1.09 3.75
C SER A 52 0.71 0.21 3.72
N PHE A 53 0.60 -1.07 4.04
CA PHE A 53 1.74 -1.99 3.98
C PHE A 53 2.28 -2.17 2.54
N HIS A 54 1.44 -1.99 1.51
CA HIS A 54 1.93 -2.03 0.13
C HIS A 54 2.94 -0.93 -0.18
N LEU A 55 2.88 0.24 0.47
CA LEU A 55 3.89 1.28 0.25
C LEU A 55 5.30 0.79 0.64
N ALA A 56 5.40 -0.03 1.68
CA ALA A 56 6.66 -0.65 2.07
C ALA A 56 7.21 -1.62 1.02
N GLU A 57 6.34 -2.39 0.34
CA GLU A 57 6.76 -3.28 -0.75
C GLU A 57 7.39 -2.53 -1.93
N TYR A 58 7.00 -1.27 -2.17
CA TYR A 58 7.64 -0.41 -3.17
C TYR A 58 9.02 0.08 -2.74
N ARG A 59 9.35 0.05 -1.45
CA ARG A 59 10.60 0.57 -0.87
C ARG A 59 11.63 -0.51 -0.58
N VAL A 60 11.20 -1.76 -0.43
CA VAL A 60 12.10 -2.91 -0.32
C VAL A 60 12.42 -3.49 -1.71
N PRO A 61 13.59 -4.12 -1.89
CA PRO A 61 13.88 -4.88 -3.11
C PRO A 61 12.84 -5.98 -3.34
N GLY A 62 12.42 -6.16 -4.59
CA GLY A 62 11.44 -7.17 -4.96
C GLY A 62 11.33 -7.32 -6.47
N PRO A 63 10.57 -8.32 -6.95
CA PRO A 63 10.32 -8.49 -8.36
C PRO A 63 9.41 -7.37 -8.92
N GLU A 64 9.44 -7.22 -10.23
CA GLU A 64 8.50 -6.39 -10.98
C GLU A 64 7.64 -7.30 -11.86
N GLU A 65 6.41 -6.88 -12.12
CA GLU A 65 5.46 -7.58 -12.97
C GLU A 65 4.89 -6.63 -14.04
N GLU A 66 4.44 -7.21 -15.15
CA GLU A 66 3.67 -6.46 -16.15
C GLU A 66 2.19 -6.44 -15.74
N ASN A 67 1.62 -5.25 -15.70
CA ASN A 67 0.21 -5.03 -15.45
C ASN A 67 -0.44 -4.43 -16.70
N SER A 68 -1.46 -5.11 -17.21
CA SER A 68 -2.19 -4.71 -18.40
C SER A 68 -3.63 -4.28 -18.07
N PHE A 69 -4.05 -3.13 -18.58
CA PHE A 69 -5.39 -2.62 -18.34
C PHE A 69 -5.90 -1.71 -19.47
N ALA A 70 -7.23 -1.61 -19.56
CA ALA A 70 -7.88 -0.64 -20.42
C ALA A 70 -7.83 0.76 -19.78
N ALA A 71 -7.33 1.75 -20.52
CA ALA A 71 -7.29 3.14 -20.11
C ALA A 71 -8.15 4.01 -21.04
N MET A 72 -8.94 4.91 -20.48
CA MET A 72 -9.63 5.92 -21.26
C MET A 72 -8.66 7.05 -21.63
N THR A 73 -8.74 7.51 -22.88
CA THR A 73 -8.00 8.66 -23.43
C THR A 73 -8.94 9.57 -24.20
N SER A 74 -8.48 10.75 -24.59
CA SER A 74 -9.23 11.66 -25.47
C SER A 74 -9.58 11.05 -26.83
N ARG A 75 -8.88 9.98 -27.24
CA ARG A 75 -9.11 9.24 -28.50
C ARG A 75 -9.90 7.94 -28.29
N GLY A 76 -10.46 7.72 -27.10
CA GLY A 76 -11.19 6.52 -26.73
C GLY A 76 -10.39 5.55 -25.84
N ARG A 77 -10.90 4.33 -25.70
CA ARG A 77 -10.32 3.28 -24.86
C ARG A 77 -9.11 2.67 -25.55
N VAL A 78 -7.99 2.62 -24.86
CA VAL A 78 -6.76 1.96 -25.33
C VAL A 78 -6.28 0.94 -24.31
N TRP A 79 -5.73 -0.17 -24.78
CA TRP A 79 -5.03 -1.11 -23.90
C TRP A 79 -3.65 -0.57 -23.56
N LYS A 80 -3.24 -0.63 -22.29
CA LYS A 80 -1.91 -0.24 -21.85
C LYS A 80 -1.31 -1.35 -21.00
N THR A 81 -0.01 -1.56 -21.17
CA THR A 81 0.80 -2.42 -20.32
C THR A 81 1.85 -1.54 -19.65
N VAL A 82 1.99 -1.67 -18.35
CA VAL A 82 2.99 -0.98 -17.53
C VAL A 82 3.76 -2.02 -16.73
N ARG A 83 4.98 -1.69 -16.32
CA ARG A 83 5.79 -2.50 -15.42
C ARG A 83 5.85 -1.82 -14.07
N GLU A 84 5.54 -2.55 -13.00
CA GLU A 84 5.53 -2.01 -11.63
C GLU A 84 5.90 -3.09 -10.60
N ARG A 85 6.07 -2.69 -9.33
CA ARG A 85 6.36 -3.62 -8.23
C ARG A 85 5.27 -4.69 -8.15
N SER A 86 5.69 -5.95 -8.10
CA SER A 86 4.79 -7.05 -7.73
C SER A 86 4.53 -6.96 -6.23
N ILE A 87 3.26 -6.82 -5.88
CA ILE A 87 2.79 -6.63 -4.50
C ILE A 87 1.84 -7.75 -4.11
N SER A 88 1.88 -8.15 -2.85
CA SER A 88 1.05 -9.22 -2.29
C SER A 88 0.60 -8.85 -0.88
N GLU A 89 -0.65 -9.14 -0.56
CA GLU A 89 -1.19 -9.06 0.81
C GLU A 89 -0.89 -10.31 1.65
N GLU A 90 -0.23 -11.32 1.05
CA GLU A 90 0.21 -12.52 1.77
C GLU A 90 1.14 -12.13 2.94
N GLY A 91 0.80 -12.62 4.13
CA GLY A 91 1.50 -12.31 5.38
C GLY A 91 1.06 -11.02 6.06
N PHE A 92 0.14 -10.21 5.49
CA PHE A 92 -0.27 -8.94 6.10
C PHE A 92 -0.96 -9.11 7.46
N ALA A 93 -1.70 -10.20 7.67
CA ALA A 93 -2.28 -10.51 8.97
C ALA A 93 -1.19 -10.75 10.04
N GLU A 94 -0.12 -11.47 9.70
CA GLU A 94 1.01 -11.74 10.59
C GLU A 94 1.85 -10.48 10.84
N LEU A 95 2.20 -9.76 9.77
CA LEU A 95 2.86 -8.45 9.82
C LEU A 95 2.08 -7.49 10.72
N GLY A 96 0.77 -7.40 10.54
CA GLY A 96 -0.10 -6.54 11.33
C GLY A 96 -0.17 -6.92 12.80
N ALA A 97 -0.22 -8.22 13.11
CA ALA A 97 -0.17 -8.71 14.48
C ALA A 97 1.18 -8.39 15.15
N ALA A 98 2.29 -8.51 14.42
CA ALA A 98 3.62 -8.12 14.92
C ALA A 98 3.71 -6.60 15.14
N PHE A 99 3.22 -5.81 14.18
CA PHE A 99 3.14 -4.34 14.29
C PHE A 99 2.34 -3.91 15.51
N GLU A 100 1.16 -4.50 15.74
CA GLU A 100 0.28 -4.18 16.87
C GLU A 100 0.90 -4.53 18.24
N LYS A 101 1.80 -5.51 18.29
CA LYS A 101 2.53 -5.88 19.51
C LYS A 101 3.64 -4.89 19.85
N ASP A 102 4.30 -4.36 18.83
CA ASP A 102 5.53 -3.57 18.98
C ASP A 102 5.29 -2.04 18.88
N SER A 103 4.08 -1.62 18.48
CA SER A 103 3.75 -0.23 18.19
C SER A 103 2.49 0.24 18.92
N GLU A 104 2.35 1.54 19.11
CA GLU A 104 1.15 2.12 19.72
C GLU A 104 -0.02 2.10 18.73
N VAL A 105 -0.93 1.14 18.90
CA VAL A 105 -2.19 1.05 18.15
C VAL A 105 -3.36 1.34 19.09
N VAL A 106 -4.15 2.35 18.75
CA VAL A 106 -5.40 2.61 19.49
C VAL A 106 -6.43 1.56 19.07
N ARG A 107 -6.91 0.80 20.05
CA ARG A 107 -7.90 -0.26 19.87
C ARG A 107 -9.20 0.11 20.56
N GLY A 108 -10.31 -0.30 19.97
CA GLY A 108 -11.62 -0.11 20.57
C GLY A 108 -12.74 -0.60 19.67
N PHE A 109 -13.97 -0.24 20.03
CA PHE A 109 -15.16 -0.54 19.24
C PHE A 109 -15.75 0.73 18.66
N VAL A 110 -16.16 0.68 17.38
CA VAL A 110 -17.01 1.68 16.76
C VAL A 110 -18.35 0.99 16.46
N GLY A 111 -19.36 1.27 17.29
CA GLY A 111 -20.55 0.42 17.34
C GLY A 111 -20.18 -1.00 17.79
N ALA A 112 -20.50 -2.01 16.99
CA ALA A 112 -20.15 -3.41 17.24
C ALA A 112 -18.83 -3.85 16.58
N ALA A 113 -18.17 -2.98 15.80
CA ALA A 113 -16.98 -3.33 15.03
C ALA A 113 -15.70 -3.13 15.85
N GLU A 114 -14.89 -4.19 16.00
CA GLU A 114 -13.51 -4.04 16.50
C GLU A 114 -12.73 -3.16 15.52
N SER A 115 -12.06 -2.14 16.06
CA SER A 115 -11.42 -1.10 15.27
C SER A 115 -10.02 -0.78 15.77
N ARG A 116 -9.16 -0.37 14.84
CA ARG A 116 -7.75 -0.03 15.07
C ARG A 116 -7.43 1.31 14.40
N LEU A 117 -6.72 2.19 15.09
CA LEU A 117 -6.28 3.48 14.57
C LEU A 117 -4.79 3.67 14.85
N PHE A 118 -4.01 3.96 13.80
CA PHE A 118 -2.56 4.12 13.89
C PHE A 118 -2.02 5.03 12.76
N PRO A 119 -0.82 5.64 12.91
CA PRO A 119 -0.21 6.46 11.86
C PRO A 119 0.19 5.63 10.63
N VAL A 120 -0.01 6.20 9.42
CA VAL A 120 0.43 5.56 8.17
C VAL A 120 1.94 5.35 8.18
N ALA A 121 2.71 6.37 8.58
CA ALA A 121 4.17 6.33 8.59
C ALA A 121 4.72 5.20 9.47
N ASP A 122 4.13 4.97 10.65
CA ASP A 122 4.57 3.92 11.56
C ASP A 122 4.32 2.53 10.97
N ALA A 123 3.14 2.32 10.38
CA ALA A 123 2.79 1.07 9.72
C ALA A 123 3.72 0.77 8.52
N VAL A 124 4.02 1.78 7.71
CA VAL A 124 4.90 1.64 6.54
C VAL A 124 6.34 1.35 6.99
N ALA A 125 6.87 2.15 7.91
CA ALA A 125 8.23 1.95 8.42
C ALA A 125 8.42 0.59 9.10
N TYR A 126 7.41 0.12 9.83
CA TYR A 126 7.43 -1.22 10.43
C TYR A 126 7.41 -2.31 9.35
N ALA A 127 6.52 -2.19 8.36
CA ALA A 127 6.41 -3.13 7.26
C ALA A 127 7.71 -3.22 6.43
N GLU A 128 8.42 -2.12 6.19
CA GLU A 128 9.70 -2.15 5.46
C GLU A 128 10.72 -3.06 6.17
N ARG A 129 10.86 -2.94 7.49
CA ARG A 129 11.78 -3.77 8.29
C ARG A 129 11.33 -5.23 8.34
N TRP A 130 10.04 -5.45 8.53
CA TRP A 130 9.48 -6.79 8.64
C TRP A 130 9.60 -7.55 7.32
N LEU A 131 9.26 -6.92 6.19
CA LEU A 131 9.33 -7.54 4.86
C LEU A 131 10.76 -7.91 4.48
N ALA A 132 11.75 -7.08 4.82
CA ALA A 132 13.17 -7.36 4.56
C ALA A 132 13.68 -8.64 5.26
N THR A 133 13.01 -9.07 6.34
CA THR A 133 13.40 -10.24 7.13
C THR A 133 12.54 -11.47 6.83
N ASN A 134 11.27 -11.27 6.47
CA ASN A 134 10.27 -12.35 6.42
C ASN A 134 9.84 -12.73 4.99
N ARG A 135 10.20 -11.94 3.97
CA ARG A 135 10.05 -12.38 2.58
C ARG A 135 11.39 -12.83 2.03
N PRO A 136 11.50 -14.09 1.57
CA PRO A 136 12.72 -14.53 0.91
C PRO A 136 12.95 -13.64 -0.31
N ALA A 137 14.20 -13.26 -0.56
CA ALA A 137 14.57 -12.67 -1.83
C ALA A 137 14.11 -13.62 -2.93
N HIS A 138 13.17 -13.20 -3.77
CA HIS A 138 12.80 -13.99 -4.92
C HIS A 138 14.08 -14.22 -5.73
N PRO A 139 14.44 -15.48 -6.05
CA PRO A 139 15.57 -15.73 -6.92
C PRO A 139 15.29 -15.00 -8.24
N ASP A 140 16.31 -14.32 -8.76
CA ASP A 140 16.23 -13.65 -10.06
C ASP A 140 15.69 -14.66 -11.09
N PRO A 141 14.54 -14.39 -11.73
CA PRO A 141 13.99 -15.29 -12.74
C PRO A 141 14.92 -15.44 -13.96
N GLN A 142 16.00 -14.64 -14.07
CA GLN A 142 16.98 -14.71 -15.14
C GLN A 142 18.30 -15.38 -14.77
N GLY A 143 18.53 -15.78 -13.51
CA GLY A 143 19.68 -16.58 -13.10
C GLY A 143 21.02 -16.14 -13.69
N ARG A 144 21.32 -14.83 -13.68
CA ARG A 144 22.66 -14.35 -14.06
C ARG A 144 23.54 -14.17 -12.82
N PRO A 145 24.81 -14.60 -12.88
CA PRO A 145 25.75 -14.48 -11.77
C PRO A 145 26.04 -13.02 -11.41
#